data_AF-A0A3B5LVA5-F1
#
_entry.id   AF-A0A3B5LVA5-F1
#
_cell.length_a   1.000
_cell.length_b   1.000
_cell.length_c   1.000
_cell.angle_alpha   90.00
_cell.angle_beta   90.00
_cell.angle_gamma   90.00
#
_symmetry.space_group_name_H-M   'P 1'
#
loop_
_entity.id
_entity.type
_entity.pdbx_description
1 polymer ?
#
loop_
_entity_poly.entity_id
_entity_poly.type
_entity_poly.pdbx_seq_one_letter_code
_entity_poly.pdbx_strand_id
1 'polypeptide(L)'
;MADEQEIMCKLENILEIRNKTIQMQKIKSRLKMEFEALESEEKHLKEYKQEMDLLLQEKMAHVEELRLIHADINVMESTIKQSENDLNKLLETTRRLHDEYKPLKEHVDALRMTLGLHRLPNLNEEEEKLSLESRRQSGRRSHMSPPSQNLLLQLQQRRSSFRCPGSKTPGRQPPSGSSRHP
;
A
#
# COMPACT_ATOMS: atom_id res chain seq x y z
N MET A 1 -67.75 -51.02 -36.87
CA MET A 1 -68.23 -50.17 -35.75
C MET A 1 -67.30 -50.19 -34.53
N ALA A 2 -67.19 -51.27 -33.74
CA ALA A 2 -66.31 -51.27 -32.55
C ALA A 2 -64.80 -51.18 -32.90
N ASP A 3 -64.35 -51.97 -33.89
CA ASP A 3 -62.95 -51.94 -34.37
C ASP A 3 -62.56 -50.58 -34.97
N GLU A 4 -63.47 -49.92 -35.69
CA GLU A 4 -63.22 -48.60 -36.28
C GLU A 4 -63.04 -47.51 -35.21
N GLN A 5 -63.82 -47.60 -34.12
CA GLN A 5 -63.70 -46.68 -32.99
C GLN A 5 -62.38 -46.89 -32.24
N GLU A 6 -61.94 -48.14 -32.08
CA GLU A 6 -60.64 -48.47 -31.49
C GLU A 6 -59.48 -47.97 -32.36
N ILE A 7 -59.58 -48.13 -33.68
CA ILE A 7 -58.61 -47.61 -34.64
C ILE A 7 -58.52 -46.07 -34.55
N MET A 8 -59.66 -45.37 -34.50
CA MET A 8 -59.72 -43.92 -34.31
C MET A 8 -59.00 -43.47 -33.03
N CYS A 9 -59.29 -44.11 -31.89
CA CYS A 9 -58.64 -43.78 -30.61
C CYS A 9 -57.13 -44.00 -30.66
N LYS A 10 -56.65 -45.08 -31.29
CA LYS A 10 -55.22 -45.33 -31.49
C LYS A 10 -54.55 -44.24 -32.32
N LEU A 11 -55.22 -43.73 -33.37
CA LEU A 11 -54.68 -42.65 -34.20
C LEU A 11 -54.59 -41.32 -33.44
N GLU A 12 -55.58 -40.99 -32.62
CA GLU A 12 -55.54 -39.81 -31.75
C GLU A 12 -54.38 -39.86 -30.75
N ASN A 13 -54.17 -41.01 -30.11
CA ASN A 13 -53.03 -41.24 -29.23
C ASN A 13 -51.69 -41.08 -29.96
N ILE A 14 -51.57 -41.57 -31.20
CA ILE A 14 -50.35 -41.40 -32.02
C ILE A 14 -50.10 -39.91 -32.32
N LEU A 15 -51.14 -39.13 -32.65
CA LEU A 15 -51.02 -37.69 -32.87
C LEU A 15 -50.57 -36.96 -31.60
N GLU A 16 -51.12 -37.32 -30.45
CA GLU A 16 -50.72 -36.74 -29.17
C GLU A 16 -49.26 -37.09 -28.82
N ILE A 17 -48.86 -38.36 -29.01
CA ILE A 17 -47.46 -38.81 -28.82
C ILE A 17 -46.51 -38.00 -29.70
N ARG A 18 -46.85 -37.78 -30.98
CA ARG A 18 -46.04 -36.98 -31.90
C ARG A 18 -45.88 -35.55 -31.37
N ASN A 19 -46.97 -34.91 -30.96
CA ASN A 19 -46.95 -33.54 -30.46
C ASN A 19 -46.11 -33.41 -29.17
N LYS A 20 -46.30 -34.33 -28.21
CA LYS A 20 -45.48 -34.38 -26.98
C LYS A 20 -44.01 -34.63 -27.30
N THR A 21 -43.71 -35.50 -28.26
CA THR A 21 -42.34 -35.77 -28.68
C THR A 21 -41.65 -34.51 -29.23
N ILE A 22 -42.34 -33.74 -30.07
CA ILE A 22 -41.80 -32.47 -30.61
C ILE A 22 -41.57 -31.46 -29.48
N GLN A 23 -42.53 -31.30 -28.56
CA GLN A 23 -42.37 -30.41 -27.41
C GLN A 23 -41.19 -30.82 -26.52
N MET A 24 -41.07 -32.12 -26.23
CA MET A 24 -39.96 -32.68 -25.47
C MET A 24 -38.61 -32.40 -26.13
N GLN A 25 -38.48 -32.55 -27.45
CA GLN A 25 -37.22 -32.24 -28.14
C GLN A 25 -36.84 -30.76 -28.04
N LYS A 26 -37.82 -29.85 -28.11
CA LYS A 26 -37.59 -28.40 -27.91
C LYS A 26 -37.13 -28.08 -26.49
N ILE A 27 -37.71 -28.73 -25.48
CA ILE A 27 -37.28 -28.54 -24.09
C ILE A 27 -35.89 -29.13 -23.89
N LYS A 28 -35.62 -30.32 -24.45
CA LYS A 28 -34.32 -30.99 -24.38
C LYS A 28 -33.19 -30.16 -24.98
N SER A 29 -33.40 -29.52 -26.13
CA SER A 29 -32.37 -28.66 -26.74
C SER A 29 -32.08 -27.42 -25.90
N ARG A 30 -33.12 -26.77 -25.37
CA ARG A 30 -32.96 -25.64 -24.44
C ARG A 30 -32.22 -26.04 -23.18
N LEU A 31 -32.57 -27.17 -22.59
CA LEU A 31 -31.94 -27.67 -21.38
C LEU A 31 -30.42 -27.88 -21.58
N LYS A 32 -30.00 -28.39 -22.74
CA LYS A 32 -28.57 -28.55 -23.06
C LYS A 32 -27.82 -27.22 -23.11
N MET A 33 -28.39 -26.20 -23.75
CA MET A 33 -27.77 -24.87 -23.81
C MET A 33 -27.64 -24.24 -22.41
N GLU A 34 -28.66 -24.42 -21.55
CA GLU A 34 -28.61 -23.93 -20.17
C GLU A 34 -27.55 -24.67 -19.34
N PHE A 35 -27.34 -25.98 -19.57
CA PHE A 35 -26.25 -26.72 -18.92
C PHE A 35 -24.88 -26.21 -19.32
N GLU A 36 -24.63 -25.99 -20.61
CA GLU A 36 -23.36 -25.44 -21.10
C GLU A 36 -23.10 -24.02 -20.52
N ALA A 37 -24.13 -23.19 -20.47
CA ALA A 37 -24.06 -21.87 -19.85
C ALA A 37 -23.73 -21.97 -18.35
N LEU A 38 -24.40 -22.88 -17.63
CA LEU A 38 -24.16 -23.12 -16.21
C LEU A 38 -22.72 -23.56 -15.91
N GLU A 39 -22.19 -24.52 -16.69
CA GLU A 39 -20.82 -25.00 -16.55
C GLU A 39 -19.80 -23.87 -16.82
N SER A 40 -20.05 -23.03 -17.84
CA SER A 40 -19.18 -21.88 -18.12
C SER A 40 -19.19 -20.85 -16.98
N GLU A 41 -20.36 -20.58 -16.39
CA GLU A 41 -20.50 -19.63 -15.28
C GLU A 41 -19.83 -20.17 -14.00
N GLU A 42 -19.92 -21.48 -13.75
CA GLU A 42 -19.20 -22.10 -12.63
C GLU A 42 -17.68 -21.95 -12.77
N LYS A 43 -17.15 -22.09 -13.99
CA LYS A 43 -15.73 -21.86 -14.28
C LYS A 43 -15.34 -20.40 -14.01
N HIS A 44 -16.08 -19.43 -14.53
CA HIS A 44 -15.80 -18.01 -14.29
C HIS A 44 -15.87 -17.67 -12.79
N LEU A 45 -16.86 -18.20 -12.07
CA LEU A 45 -16.99 -17.97 -10.63
C LEU A 45 -15.76 -18.47 -9.86
N LYS A 46 -15.18 -19.59 -10.28
CA LYS A 46 -13.94 -20.12 -9.69
C LYS A 46 -12.75 -19.20 -9.98
N GLU A 47 -12.62 -18.73 -11.22
CA GLU A 47 -11.56 -17.80 -11.63
C GLU A 47 -11.64 -16.47 -10.86
N TYR A 48 -12.83 -15.89 -10.71
CA TYR A 48 -13.00 -14.65 -9.94
C TYR A 48 -12.68 -14.80 -8.45
N LYS A 49 -13.01 -15.95 -7.84
CA LYS A 49 -12.63 -16.23 -6.45
C LYS A 49 -11.12 -16.35 -6.31
N GLN A 50 -10.47 -17.05 -7.23
CA GLN A 50 -9.01 -17.17 -7.24
C GLN A 50 -8.33 -15.81 -7.43
N GLU A 51 -8.81 -14.99 -8.36
CA GLU A 51 -8.29 -13.64 -8.59
C GLU A 51 -8.44 -12.76 -7.33
N MET A 52 -9.59 -12.85 -6.65
CA MET A 52 -9.81 -12.16 -5.39
C MET A 52 -8.76 -12.56 -4.33
N ASP A 53 -8.46 -13.85 -4.21
CA ASP A 53 -7.47 -14.36 -3.25
C ASP A 53 -6.06 -13.84 -3.57
N LEU A 54 -5.69 -13.79 -4.86
CA LEU A 54 -4.41 -13.24 -5.32
C LEU A 54 -4.30 -11.74 -4.99
N LEU A 55 -5.34 -10.96 -5.25
CA LEU A 55 -5.37 -9.52 -4.91
C LEU A 55 -5.28 -9.28 -3.40
N LEU A 56 -5.91 -10.13 -2.59
CA LEU A 56 -5.77 -10.06 -1.13
C LEU A 56 -4.34 -10.39 -0.67
N GLN A 57 -3.69 -11.36 -1.32
CA GLN A 57 -2.30 -11.70 -1.04
C GLN A 57 -1.35 -10.54 -1.41
N GLU A 58 -1.51 -9.95 -2.60
CA GLU A 58 -0.71 -8.80 -3.04
C GLU A 58 -0.87 -7.61 -2.09
N LYS A 59 -2.11 -7.30 -1.69
CA LYS A 59 -2.39 -6.28 -0.68
C LYS A 59 -1.65 -6.56 0.64
N MET A 60 -1.58 -7.82 1.07
CA MET A 60 -0.85 -8.19 2.29
C MET A 60 0.66 -8.03 2.12
N ALA A 61 1.20 -8.35 0.94
CA ALA A 61 2.61 -8.12 0.62
C ALA A 61 2.97 -6.63 0.75
N HIS A 62 2.16 -5.73 0.19
CA HIS A 62 2.39 -4.29 0.32
C HIS A 62 2.30 -3.77 1.76
N VAL A 63 1.43 -4.34 2.60
CA VAL A 63 1.37 -3.98 4.03
C VAL A 63 2.69 -4.34 4.73
N GLU A 64 3.28 -5.48 4.38
CA GLU A 64 4.57 -5.89 4.95
C GLU A 64 5.73 -5.02 4.46
N GLU A 65 5.75 -4.64 3.18
CA GLU A 65 6.73 -3.67 2.64
C GLU A 65 6.69 -2.34 3.40
N LEU A 66 5.48 -1.81 3.65
CA LEU A 66 5.31 -0.59 4.46
C LEU A 66 5.81 -0.77 5.90
N ARG A 67 5.63 -1.96 6.48
CA ARG A 67 6.12 -2.28 7.82
C ARG A 67 7.66 -2.27 7.87
N LEU A 68 8.31 -2.81 6.83
CA LEU A 68 9.77 -2.83 6.71
C LEU A 68 10.33 -1.41 6.54
N ILE A 69 9.74 -0.60 5.64
CA ILE A 69 10.12 0.81 5.47
C ILE A 69 10.00 1.57 6.81
N HIS A 70 8.93 1.32 7.57
CA HIS A 70 8.76 1.95 8.87
C HIS A 70 9.86 1.54 9.87
N ALA A 71 10.27 0.28 9.86
CA ALA A 71 11.38 -0.20 10.69
C ALA A 71 12.71 0.50 10.31
N ASP A 72 12.99 0.62 9.01
CA ASP A 72 14.20 1.28 8.51
C ASP A 72 14.23 2.77 8.89
N ILE A 73 13.09 3.46 8.78
CA ILE A 73 12.94 4.86 9.23
C ILE A 73 13.29 4.96 10.73
N ASN A 74 12.75 4.08 11.56
CA ASN A 74 13.00 4.13 13.01
C ASN A 74 14.49 3.90 13.35
N VAL A 75 15.18 3.03 12.61
CA VAL A 75 16.63 2.82 12.75
C VAL A 75 17.40 4.08 12.36
N MET A 76 17.03 4.72 11.26
CA MET A 76 17.65 5.96 10.81
C MET A 76 17.42 7.12 11.79
N GLU A 77 16.20 7.28 12.31
CA GLU A 77 15.89 8.29 13.34
C GLU A 77 16.74 8.10 14.60
N SER A 78 16.85 6.85 15.06
CA SER A 78 17.69 6.51 16.22
C SER A 78 19.17 6.80 15.96
N THR A 79 19.66 6.48 14.76
CA THR A 79 21.05 6.75 14.34
C THR A 79 21.36 8.24 14.28
N ILE A 80 20.45 9.04 13.71
CA ILE A 80 20.58 10.51 13.68
C ILE A 80 20.63 11.06 15.10
N LYS A 81 19.69 10.66 15.97
CA LYS A 81 19.63 11.12 17.37
C LYS A 81 20.92 10.79 18.13
N GLN A 82 21.48 9.59 17.94
CA GLN A 82 22.75 9.20 18.53
C GLN A 82 23.90 10.07 18.02
N SER A 83 23.95 10.29 16.71
CA SER A 83 25.00 11.10 16.06
C SER A 83 24.96 12.56 16.49
N GLU A 84 23.76 13.13 16.65
CA GLU A 84 23.58 14.47 17.20
C GLU A 84 24.04 14.57 18.65
N ASN A 85 23.77 13.56 19.47
CA ASN A 85 24.27 13.51 20.85
C ASN A 85 25.81 13.47 20.87
N ASP A 86 26.42 12.61 20.07
CA ASP A 86 27.87 12.49 20.02
C ASP A 86 28.54 13.77 19.48
N LEU A 87 27.91 14.43 18.50
CA LEU A 87 28.35 15.74 18.04
C LEU A 87 28.29 16.80 19.15
N ASN A 88 27.22 16.82 19.97
CA ASN A 88 27.15 17.73 21.12
C ASN A 88 28.29 17.48 22.12
N LYS A 89 28.59 16.22 22.46
CA LYS A 89 29.70 15.87 23.35
C LYS A 89 31.05 16.31 22.79
N LEU A 90 31.28 16.10 21.50
CA LEU A 90 32.51 16.54 20.83
C LEU A 90 32.63 18.07 20.87
N LEU A 91 31.55 18.79 20.55
CA LEU A 91 31.53 20.25 20.63
C LEU A 91 31.82 20.78 22.04
N GLU A 92 31.23 20.19 23.08
CA GLU A 92 31.52 20.54 24.47
C GLU A 92 32.99 20.28 24.83
N THR A 93 33.53 19.14 24.41
CA THR A 93 34.93 18.78 24.66
C THR A 93 35.87 19.76 23.97
N THR A 94 35.61 20.08 22.70
CA THR A 94 36.45 21.03 21.96
C THR A 94 36.39 22.44 22.53
N ARG A 95 35.21 22.90 22.98
CA ARG A 95 35.09 24.19 23.67
C ARG A 95 35.92 24.23 24.96
N ARG A 96 35.83 23.18 25.80
CA ARG A 96 36.63 23.10 27.04
C ARG A 96 38.13 23.14 26.76
N LEU A 97 38.60 22.37 25.78
CA LEU A 97 40.02 22.39 25.38
C LEU A 97 40.45 23.75 24.82
N HIS A 98 39.58 24.42 24.07
CA HIS A 98 39.85 25.76 23.56
C HIS A 98 39.98 26.79 24.69
N ASP A 99 39.07 26.73 25.68
CA ASP A 99 39.10 27.57 26.88
C ASP A 99 40.37 27.32 27.73
N GLU A 100 40.88 26.09 27.77
CA GLU A 100 42.16 25.74 28.43
C GLU A 100 43.39 26.17 27.61
N TYR A 101 43.35 26.02 26.29
CA TYR A 101 44.46 26.35 25.40
C TYR A 101 44.79 27.84 25.40
N LYS A 102 43.76 28.69 25.36
CA LYS A 102 43.94 30.15 25.22
C LYS A 102 44.83 30.76 26.31
N PRO A 103 44.54 30.61 27.63
CA PRO A 103 45.41 31.15 28.68
C PRO A 103 46.79 30.50 28.70
N LEU A 104 46.88 29.20 28.37
CA LEU A 104 48.17 28.51 28.31
C LEU A 104 49.05 29.05 27.19
N LYS A 105 48.49 29.28 26.00
CA LYS A 105 49.19 29.91 24.87
C LYS A 105 49.66 31.31 25.25
N GLU A 106 48.80 32.12 25.85
CA GLU A 106 49.14 33.46 26.30
C GLU A 106 50.32 33.43 27.29
N HIS A 107 50.33 32.48 28.23
CA HIS A 107 51.43 32.28 29.16
C HIS A 107 52.74 31.85 28.45
N VAL A 108 52.67 30.90 27.53
CA VAL A 108 53.83 30.47 26.72
C VAL A 108 54.38 31.62 25.88
N ASP A 109 53.52 32.40 25.24
CA ASP A 109 53.93 33.58 24.48
C ASP A 109 54.59 34.63 25.38
N ALA A 110 54.08 34.85 26.60
CA ALA A 110 54.71 35.74 27.57
C ALA A 110 56.14 35.28 27.93
N LEU A 111 56.34 33.99 28.20
CA LEU A 111 57.66 33.40 28.47
C LEU A 111 58.61 33.47 27.26
N ARG A 112 58.09 33.30 26.03
CA ARG A 112 58.89 33.47 24.81
C ARG A 112 59.38 34.91 24.64
N MET A 113 58.53 35.88 24.95
CA MET A 113 58.86 37.30 24.86
C MET A 113 59.94 37.72 25.86
N THR A 114 60.01 37.15 27.07
CA THR A 114 61.09 37.46 28.03
C THR A 114 62.47 36.99 27.54
N LEU A 115 62.50 36.01 26.63
CA LEU A 115 63.70 35.50 25.98
C LEU A 115 63.98 36.16 24.61
N GLY A 116 63.19 37.16 24.20
CA GLY A 116 63.32 37.83 22.90
C GLY A 116 62.86 37.00 21.69
N LEU A 117 62.10 35.92 21.91
CA LEU A 117 61.55 35.08 20.84
C LEU A 117 60.19 35.61 20.36
N HIS A 118 59.85 35.31 19.10
CA HIS A 118 58.55 35.68 18.52
C HIS A 118 57.42 34.78 19.04
N ARG A 119 56.20 35.35 19.08
CA ARG A 119 54.96 34.66 19.46
C ARG A 119 54.61 33.53 18.50
N LEU A 120 53.89 32.54 19.00
CA LEU A 120 53.39 31.42 18.20
C LEU A 120 52.16 31.83 17.36
N PRO A 121 51.94 31.20 16.19
CA PRO A 121 50.72 31.40 15.39
C PRO A 121 49.44 31.11 16.18
N ASN A 122 48.34 31.79 15.83
CA ASN A 122 47.03 31.58 16.44
C ASN A 122 46.19 30.54 15.67
N LEU A 123 45.21 29.96 16.35
CA LEU A 123 44.23 29.01 15.79
C LEU A 123 42.95 29.72 15.32
N ASN A 124 43.09 30.85 14.61
CA ASN A 124 41.95 31.72 14.26
C ASN A 124 40.94 31.01 13.34
N GLU A 125 41.40 30.13 12.44
CA GLU A 125 40.52 29.40 11.51
C GLU A 125 39.68 28.34 12.23
N GLU A 126 40.25 27.70 13.25
CA GLU A 126 39.60 26.70 14.08
C GLU A 126 38.56 27.34 15.02
N GLU A 127 38.84 28.54 15.53
CA GLU A 127 37.92 29.34 16.35
C GLU A 127 36.66 29.77 15.58
N GLU A 128 36.82 30.18 14.32
CA GLU A 128 35.68 30.54 13.47
C GLU A 128 34.78 29.34 13.18
N LYS A 129 35.38 28.16 12.93
CA LYS A 129 34.65 26.90 12.70
C LYS A 129 33.82 26.49 13.91
N LEU A 130 34.37 26.60 15.12
CA LEU A 130 33.65 26.30 16.37
C LEU A 130 32.44 27.22 16.60
N SER A 131 32.56 28.50 16.24
CA SER A 131 31.47 29.47 16.32
C SER A 131 30.35 29.19 15.31
N LEU A 132 30.70 28.77 14.09
CA LEU A 132 29.73 28.43 13.04
C LEU A 132 28.93 27.16 13.34
N GLU A 133 29.58 26.12 13.88
CA GLU A 133 28.90 24.86 14.25
C GLU A 133 27.87 25.07 15.37
N SER A 134 28.21 25.91 16.35
CA SER A 134 27.32 26.31 17.44
C SER A 134 26.00 26.92 16.95
N ARG A 135 26.06 27.75 15.89
CA ARG A 135 24.88 28.41 15.30
C ARG A 135 24.01 27.45 14.49
N ARG A 136 24.62 26.49 13.80
CA ARG A 136 23.91 25.48 12.98
C ARG A 136 23.10 24.50 13.84
N GLN A 137 23.57 24.19 15.04
CA GLN A 137 22.92 23.26 15.96
C GLN A 137 21.56 23.78 16.46
N SER A 138 21.41 25.09 16.63
CA SER A 138 20.16 25.74 17.02
C SER A 138 19.08 25.69 15.92
N GLY A 139 19.47 25.62 14.64
CA GLY A 139 18.53 25.59 13.51
C GLY A 139 17.97 24.21 13.16
N ARG A 140 18.64 23.12 13.54
CA ARG A 140 18.23 21.73 13.17
C ARG A 140 17.13 21.14 14.04
N ARG A 141 16.96 21.61 15.28
CA ARG A 141 15.94 21.10 16.22
C ARG A 141 14.49 21.33 15.76
N SER A 142 14.25 22.21 14.79
CA SER A 142 12.91 22.65 14.41
C SER A 142 12.20 21.78 13.35
N HIS A 143 12.87 20.78 12.75
CA HIS A 143 12.37 20.15 11.51
C HIS A 143 11.95 18.69 11.57
N MET A 144 12.03 18.02 12.73
CA MET A 144 11.77 16.58 12.83
C MET A 144 10.45 16.25 13.55
N SER A 145 9.34 16.73 12.98
CA SER A 145 8.01 16.16 13.25
C SER A 145 7.52 15.53 11.95
N PRO A 146 7.60 14.21 11.76
CA PRO A 146 7.11 13.61 10.53
C PRO A 146 5.56 13.63 10.53
N PRO A 147 4.91 13.92 9.38
CA PRO A 147 3.45 13.97 9.24
C PRO A 147 2.76 12.59 9.36
N SER A 148 3.48 11.55 9.79
CA SER A 148 3.04 10.16 9.82
C SER A 148 1.84 9.89 10.74
N GLN A 149 1.69 10.67 11.81
CA GLN A 149 0.51 10.56 12.69
C GLN A 149 -0.79 10.99 11.97
N ASN A 150 -0.68 11.93 11.03
CA ASN A 150 -1.83 12.42 10.26
C ASN A 150 -2.23 11.46 9.13
N LEU A 151 -1.26 10.77 8.51
CA LEU A 151 -1.54 9.83 7.41
C LEU A 151 -2.29 8.58 7.89
N LEU A 152 -1.95 8.06 9.06
CA LEU A 152 -2.59 6.86 9.61
C LEU A 152 -4.05 7.16 10.02
N LEU A 153 -4.29 8.34 10.60
CA LEU A 153 -5.64 8.86 10.87
C LEU A 153 -6.45 9.11 9.58
N GLN A 154 -5.84 9.66 8.53
CA GLN A 154 -6.51 9.83 7.23
C GLN A 154 -6.82 8.51 6.53
N LEU A 155 -5.94 7.52 6.60
CA LEU A 155 -6.17 6.18 6.05
C LEU A 155 -7.26 5.43 6.83
N GLN A 156 -7.32 5.63 8.16
CA GLN A 156 -8.36 5.05 9.01
C GLN A 156 -9.73 5.70 8.75
N GLN A 157 -9.78 7.00 8.46
CA GLN A 157 -10.99 7.71 8.01
C GLN A 157 -11.45 7.32 6.60
N ARG A 158 -10.53 6.96 5.70
CA ARG A 158 -10.87 6.42 4.38
C ARG A 158 -11.44 4.99 4.46
N ARG A 159 -10.98 4.16 5.40
CA ARG A 159 -11.53 2.82 5.65
C ARG A 159 -12.99 2.84 6.13
N SER A 160 -13.40 3.86 6.88
CA SER A 160 -14.80 4.02 7.32
C SER A 160 -15.76 4.52 6.22
N SER A 161 -15.25 4.97 5.08
CA SER A 161 -16.07 5.37 3.92
C SER A 161 -16.31 4.25 2.90
N PHE A 162 -15.57 3.14 2.93
CA PHE A 162 -15.87 1.96 2.11
C PHE A 162 -16.90 1.07 2.81
N ARG A 163 -18.09 1.61 3.05
CA ARG A 163 -19.28 0.82 3.37
C ARG A 163 -19.92 0.48 2.03
N CYS A 164 -19.82 -0.78 1.59
CA CYS A 164 -20.45 -1.26 0.36
C CYS A 164 -21.94 -0.86 0.33
N PRO A 165 -22.41 -0.01 -0.61
CA PRO A 165 -23.83 0.18 -0.81
C PRO A 165 -24.28 -0.86 -1.84
N GLY A 166 -24.89 -1.95 -1.39
CA GLY A 166 -25.17 -3.06 -2.32
C GLY A 166 -26.21 -4.06 -1.87
N SER A 167 -27.31 -3.62 -1.25
CA SER A 167 -28.49 -4.47 -1.05
C SER A 167 -29.76 -3.71 -1.43
N LYS A 168 -29.98 -3.54 -2.73
CA LYS A 168 -31.31 -3.35 -3.32
C LYS A 168 -31.35 -4.03 -4.69
N THR A 169 -31.78 -5.28 -4.70
CA THR A 169 -32.52 -5.82 -5.85
C THR A 169 -33.78 -4.98 -6.03
N PRO A 170 -34.09 -4.53 -7.26
CA PRO A 170 -35.25 -5.10 -7.92
C PRO A 170 -35.05 -5.31 -9.43
N GLY A 171 -35.62 -6.41 -9.94
CA GLY A 171 -36.23 -6.44 -11.28
C GLY A 171 -35.32 -6.78 -12.46
N ARG A 172 -35.47 -8.02 -12.95
CA ARG A 172 -35.12 -8.51 -14.29
C ARG A 172 -35.40 -7.52 -15.43
N GLN A 173 -34.52 -7.52 -16.45
CA GLN A 173 -34.89 -7.87 -17.84
C GLN A 173 -33.64 -8.35 -18.63
N PRO A 174 -33.76 -9.42 -19.44
CA PRO A 174 -32.64 -9.96 -20.23
C PRO A 174 -32.39 -9.16 -21.52
N PRO A 175 -31.22 -9.27 -22.15
CA PRO A 175 -30.94 -8.59 -23.42
C PRO A 175 -31.71 -9.24 -24.57
N SER A 176 -32.60 -8.46 -25.19
CA SER A 176 -33.18 -8.75 -26.50
C SER A 176 -32.09 -8.65 -27.56
N GLY A 177 -31.61 -9.79 -28.04
CA GLY A 177 -30.80 -9.88 -29.25
C GLY A 177 -31.63 -9.52 -30.47
N SER A 178 -31.36 -8.36 -31.08
CA SER A 178 -31.85 -8.04 -32.41
C SER A 178 -30.88 -8.61 -33.45
N SER A 179 -31.34 -9.68 -34.09
CA SER A 179 -30.82 -10.16 -35.36
C SER A 179 -31.00 -9.08 -36.43
N ARG A 180 -29.93 -8.77 -37.17
CA ARG A 180 -30.00 -8.18 -38.51
C ARG A 180 -28.92 -8.79 -39.40
N HIS A 181 -29.35 -9.76 -40.20
CA HIS A 181 -28.90 -9.93 -41.59
C HIS A 181 -29.64 -8.88 -42.46
N PRO A 182 -29.16 -8.47 -43.64
CA PRO A 182 -28.57 -9.30 -44.72
C PRO A 182 -27.05 -9.40 -44.68
#